data_AF-A0A0T1SAS0-F1
#
_entry.id   AF-A0A0T1SAS0-F1
#
_cell.length_a   1.000
_cell.length_b   1.000
_cell.length_c   1.000
_cell.angle_alpha   90.00
_cell.angle_beta   90.00
_cell.angle_gamma   90.00
#
_symmetry.space_group_name_H-M   'P 1'
#
loop_
_entity.id
_entity.type
_entity.pdbx_description
1 polymer ?
#
loop_
_entity_poly.entity_id
_entity_poly.type
_entity_poly.pdbx_seq_one_letter_code
_entity_poly.pdbx_strand_id
1 'polypeptide(L)' 'MSRTVLERFPAGGPRGSWPAEEFAGARRDEGVPARVVMDLESDAFLVIVEQRAPERSREG' A
#
# COMPACT_ATOMS: atom_id res chain seq x y z
N MET A 1 -11.26 8.93 1.55
CA MET A 1 -10.27 8.19 0.74
C MET A 1 -10.30 6.74 1.19
N SER A 2 -10.38 5.80 0.25
CA SER A 2 -10.31 4.37 0.56
C SER A 2 -8.91 3.87 0.28
N ARG A 3 -8.37 3.07 1.20
CA ARG A 3 -7.03 2.54 1.11
C ARG A 3 -7.09 1.06 0.85
N THR A 4 -6.65 0.65 -0.32
CA THR A 4 -6.63 -0.77 -0.71
C THR A 4 -5.23 -1.31 -0.53
N VAL A 5 -5.08 -2.42 0.19
CA VAL A 5 -3.80 -3.12 0.33
C VAL A 5 -3.59 -3.99 -0.90
N LEU A 6 -2.47 -3.77 -1.59
CA LEU A 6 -2.07 -4.57 -2.74
C LEU A 6 -1.24 -5.79 -2.32
N GLU A 7 -0.32 -5.62 -1.37
CA GLU A 7 0.59 -6.67 -0.90
C GLU A 7 1.11 -6.36 0.51
N ARG A 8 1.52 -7.40 1.24
CA ARG A 8 2.07 -7.31 2.60
C ARG A 8 3.44 -7.97 2.68
N PHE A 9 4.38 -7.29 3.34
CA PHE A 9 5.75 -7.77 3.54
C PHE A 9 6.09 -7.77 5.03
N PRO A 10 6.72 -8.82 5.58
CA PRO A 10 7.11 -8.85 6.99
C PRO A 10 8.22 -7.82 7.28
N ALA A 11 8.10 -7.08 8.38
CA ALA A 11 9.09 -6.05 8.73
C ALA A 11 10.39 -6.64 9.29
N GLY A 12 10.33 -7.83 9.90
CA GLY A 12 11.48 -8.52 10.48
C GLY A 12 12.46 -9.20 9.49
N GLY A 13 12.29 -9.03 8.18
CA GLY A 13 13.19 -9.61 7.18
C GLY A 13 14.57 -8.94 7.15
N PRO A 14 15.64 -9.62 6.67
CA PRO A 14 17.00 -9.08 6.64
C PRO A 14 17.17 -7.82 5.77
N ARG A 15 16.17 -7.51 4.93
CA ARG A 15 16.18 -6.35 4.03
C ARG A 15 15.21 -5.23 4.46
N GLY A 16 14.58 -5.34 5.63
CA GLY A 16 13.65 -4.32 6.14
C GLY A 16 12.53 -3.99 5.14
N SER A 17 12.31 -2.69 4.87
CA SER A 17 11.28 -2.19 3.97
C SER A 17 11.58 -2.38 2.47
N TRP A 18 12.82 -2.73 2.10
CA TRP A 18 13.26 -2.73 0.70
C TRP A 18 12.35 -3.54 -0.25
N PRO A 19 11.90 -4.77 0.09
CA PRO A 19 10.98 -5.51 -0.78
C PRO A 19 9.65 -4.80 -1.04
N ALA A 20 9.13 -4.09 -0.02
CA ALA A 20 7.90 -3.32 -0.16
C ALA A 20 8.12 -2.07 -1.02
N GLU A 21 9.29 -1.43 -0.90
CA GLU A 21 9.67 -0.27 -1.70
C GLU A 21 9.87 -0.62 -3.17
N GLU A 22 10.57 -1.71 -3.48
CA GLU A 22 10.74 -2.23 -4.85
C GLU A 22 9.39 -2.51 -5.51
N PHE A 23 8.51 -3.23 -4.78
CA PHE A 23 7.18 -3.53 -5.27
C PHE A 23 6.34 -2.27 -5.50
N ALA A 24 6.38 -1.31 -4.56
CA ALA A 24 5.69 -0.04 -4.74
C ALA A 24 6.27 0.77 -5.92
N GLY A 25 7.58 0.70 -6.15
CA GLY A 25 8.28 1.29 -7.30
C GLY A 25 7.78 0.71 -8.62
N ALA A 26 7.80 -0.61 -8.76
CA ALA A 26 7.29 -1.30 -9.94
C ALA A 26 5.83 -0.92 -10.26
N ARG A 27 4.98 -0.83 -9.22
CA ARG A 27 3.58 -0.40 -9.38
C ARG A 27 3.47 1.05 -9.86
N ARG A 28 4.35 1.95 -9.41
CA ARG A 28 4.38 3.33 -9.88
C ARG A 28 4.83 3.42 -11.33
N ASP A 29 5.78 2.60 -11.75
CA ASP A 29 6.23 2.52 -13.15
C ASP A 29 5.10 2.01 -14.07
N GLU A 30 4.20 1.16 -13.54
CA GLU A 30 2.95 0.74 -14.20
C GLU A 30 1.83 1.80 -14.14
N GLY A 31 2.06 2.97 -13.52
CA GLY A 31 1.09 4.05 -13.38
C GLY A 31 0.13 3.90 -12.19
N VAL A 32 0.35 2.91 -11.33
CA VAL A 32 -0.44 2.70 -10.10
C VAL A 32 0.17 3.53 -8.97
N PRO A 33 -0.59 4.42 -8.30
CA PRO A 33 -0.08 5.31 -7.26
C PRO A 33 0.12 4.57 -5.92
N ALA A 34 1.00 3.57 -5.92
CA ALA A 34 1.27 2.72 -4.77
C ALA A 34 2.13 3.45 -3.72
N ARG A 35 1.92 3.15 -2.43
CA ARG A 35 2.74 3.65 -1.32
C ARG A 35 2.99 2.55 -0.30
N VAL A 36 4.14 2.60 0.35
CA VAL A 36 4.48 1.73 1.48
C VAL A 36 4.07 2.43 2.77
N VAL A 37 3.44 1.71 3.69
CA VAL A 37 3.42 2.11 5.10
C VAL A 37 3.84 0.96 5.98
N MET A 38 4.20 1.29 7.21
CA MET A 38 4.35 0.31 8.27
C MET A 38 3.02 0.13 9.02
N ASP A 39 2.56 -1.10 9.12
CA ASP A 39 1.54 -1.54 10.06
C ASP A 39 2.24 -2.05 11.32
N LEU A 40 2.11 -1.28 12.39
CA LEU A 40 2.73 -1.58 13.68
C LEU A 40 2.05 -2.74 14.42
N GLU A 41 0.77 -3.00 14.15
CA GLU A 41 0.03 -4.06 14.83
C GLU A 41 0.48 -5.44 14.35
N SER A 42 0.68 -5.58 13.04
CA SER A 42 1.10 -6.84 12.41
C SER A 42 2.61 -6.93 12.16
N ASP A 43 3.38 -5.91 12.57
CA ASP A 43 4.82 -5.78 12.26
C ASP A 43 5.14 -6.04 10.77
N ALA A 44 4.43 -5.32 9.90
CA ALA A 44 4.48 -5.55 8.46
C ALA A 44 4.50 -4.24 7.67
N PHE A 45 5.21 -4.24 6.54
CA PHE A 45 5.07 -3.20 5.52
C PHE A 45 3.92 -3.54 4.58
N LEU A 46 2.98 -2.61 4.44
CA LEU A 46 1.84 -2.75 3.54
C LEU A 46 2.04 -1.85 2.33
N VAL A 47 1.98 -2.43 1.13
CA VAL A 47 1.89 -1.65 -0.11
C VAL A 47 0.43 -1.39 -0.40
N ILE A 48 0.07 -0.12 -0.56
CA ILE A 48 -1.31 0.34 -0.66
C ILE A 48 -1.51 1.25 -1.85
N VAL A 49 -2.76 1.38 -2.29
CA VAL A 49 -3.18 2.45 -3.18
C VAL A 49 -4.21 3.32 -2.47
N GLU A 50 -4.01 4.62 -2.58
CA GLU A 50 -5.00 5.60 -2.14
C GLU A 50 -5.96 5.83 -3.29
N GLN A 51 -7.11 5.18 -3.24
CA GLN A 51 -8.19 5.52 -4.13
C GLN A 51 -8.92 6.71 -3.52
N ARG A 52 -9.13 7.76 -4.33
CA ARG A 52 -10.22 8.69 -4.04
C ARG A 52 -11.45 7.79 -4.01
N ALA A 53 -11.99 7.57 -2.81
CA ALA A 53 -13.26 6.87 -2.70
C ALA A 53 -14.17 7.61 -3.67
N PRO A 54 -14.84 6.92 -4.62
CA PRO A 54 -15.94 7.57 -5.31
C PRO A 54 -16.79 8.11 -4.18
N GLU A 55 -17.02 9.43 -4.20
CA GLU A 55 -17.99 10.05 -3.30
C GLU A 55 -19.20 9.15 -3.45
N ARG A 56 -19.53 8.35 -2.43
CA ARG A 56 -20.78 7.59 -2.46
C ARG A 56 -21.79 8.69 -2.67
N SER A 57 -22.38 8.76 -3.86
CA SER A 57 -23.58 9.51 -4.11
C SER A 57 -24.47 9.16 -2.92
N ARG A 58 -24.67 10.15 -2.04
CA ARG A 58 -25.72 10.06 -1.04
C ARG A 58 -26.99 10.14 -1.86
N GLU A 59 -27.43 8.99 -2.35
CA GLU A 59 -28.75 8.82 -2.93
C GLU A 59 -29.68 8.35 -1.82
N GLY A 60 -30.73 9.14 -1.57
CA GLY A 60 -31.85 8.82 -0.69
C GLY A 60 -32.12 9.89 0.35
#